data_AF-A0A1Z4JFG3-F1
#
_entry.id   AF-A0A1Z4JFG3-F1
#
_cell.length_a   1.000
_cell.length_b   1.000
_cell.length_c   1.000
_cell.angle_alpha   90.00
_cell.angle_beta   90.00
_cell.angle_gamma   90.00
#
_symmetry.space_group_name_H-M   'P 1'
#
loop_
_entity.id
_entity.type
_entity.pdbx_description
1 polymer ?
#
loop_
_entity_poly.entity_id
_entity_poly.type
_entity_poly.pdbx_seq_one_letter_code
_entity_poly.pdbx_strand_id
1 'polypeptide(L)'
;MSSSASKSSSKTLSVQAIVFSEILLAVLALLFSLLFSVPDPGQSRPDWYSYGTSMFEAVAFFTAAMLCFRNWNSPQIVSGRRVWLGIGLGMLFYGIGTILFTFWETYLGREAAVSPGDFFFVPTYIFLSWGMIMAFADRRLNLDLWQWAIVGLIAAISIAFATWLTLATNAKLPTQSLLGEPAIAQTAPAQTAPAQIAPAQIAPTKPAPRATTAPAPKPSPVINATPAAPKPTAAPTESKQEQPAEESAPAWVVLIETQLEPLKPFLDYFYVLADVFILIIATTLLLAFWGGRFSQSWRMIAAAAFSLYIADMWFKYATTQLENYQSGALVEIFWTFSGVLFGIGAALEFDLSRSRRSSSRRRA
;
A
#
# COMPACT_ATOMS: atom_id res chain seq x y z
N MET A 1 51.58 -28.90 20.03
CA MET A 1 50.12 -29.06 19.87
C MET A 1 49.63 -27.90 19.03
N SER A 2 49.29 -28.16 17.76
CA SER A 2 48.91 -27.13 16.78
C SER A 2 47.40 -26.94 16.83
N SER A 3 46.94 -25.75 17.23
CA SER A 3 45.52 -25.39 17.25
C SER A 3 45.07 -25.05 15.83
N SER A 4 44.47 -26.02 15.14
CA SER A 4 43.66 -25.80 13.95
C SER A 4 42.28 -25.28 14.37
N ALA A 5 42.20 -23.99 14.68
CA ALA A 5 40.93 -23.29 14.91
C ALA A 5 40.24 -23.00 13.57
N SER A 6 39.30 -23.89 13.23
CA SER A 6 38.02 -23.61 12.55
C SER A 6 37.93 -22.35 11.68
N LYS A 7 38.24 -22.49 10.38
CA LYS A 7 37.63 -21.62 9.36
C LYS A 7 36.15 -21.97 9.21
N SER A 8 35.30 -21.37 10.03
CA SER A 8 33.87 -21.25 9.72
C SER A 8 33.73 -20.34 8.50
N SER A 9 33.71 -20.94 7.31
CA SER A 9 33.31 -20.27 6.08
C SER A 9 31.81 -20.00 6.19
N SER A 10 31.42 -18.84 6.73
CA SER A 10 30.02 -18.41 6.70
C SER A 10 29.55 -18.40 5.24
N LYS A 11 28.65 -19.32 4.89
CA LYS A 11 28.05 -19.38 3.57
C LYS A 11 27.13 -18.18 3.43
N THR A 12 27.64 -17.10 2.85
CA THR A 12 26.81 -15.97 2.43
C THR A 12 25.79 -16.47 1.40
N LEU A 13 24.51 -16.13 1.58
CA LEU A 13 23.44 -16.49 0.65
C LEU A 13 23.81 -16.09 -0.79
N SER A 14 23.49 -16.94 -1.77
CA SER A 14 23.73 -16.63 -3.18
C SER A 14 22.88 -15.43 -3.60
N VAL A 15 23.44 -14.52 -4.42
CA VAL A 15 22.71 -13.36 -4.96
C VAL A 15 21.48 -13.81 -5.74
N GLN A 16 21.61 -14.89 -6.51
CA GLN A 16 20.48 -15.47 -7.24
C GLN A 16 19.36 -15.94 -6.31
N ALA A 17 19.70 -16.52 -5.16
CA ALA A 17 18.71 -16.94 -4.17
C ALA A 17 18.01 -15.72 -3.55
N ILE A 18 18.74 -14.65 -3.25
CA ILE A 18 18.16 -13.38 -2.77
C ILE A 18 17.18 -12.82 -3.81
N VAL A 19 17.60 -12.71 -5.08
CA VAL A 19 16.74 -12.18 -6.15
C VAL A 19 15.49 -13.04 -6.34
N PHE A 20 15.60 -14.37 -6.30
CA PHE A 20 14.43 -15.24 -6.37
C PHE A 20 13.50 -15.11 -5.16
N SER A 21 14.04 -14.98 -3.94
CA SER A 21 13.24 -14.73 -2.74
C SER A 21 12.46 -13.42 -2.82
N GLU A 22 13.11 -12.36 -3.31
CA GLU A 22 12.51 -11.03 -3.50
C GLU A 22 11.40 -11.05 -4.57
N ILE A 23 11.65 -11.72 -5.72
CA ILE A 23 10.62 -11.91 -6.76
C ILE A 23 9.45 -12.74 -6.23
N LEU A 24 9.73 -13.82 -5.49
CA LEU A 24 8.68 -14.64 -4.88
C LEU A 24 7.83 -13.82 -3.91
N LEU A 25 8.44 -12.96 -3.10
CA LEU A 25 7.73 -12.06 -2.19
C LEU A 25 6.79 -11.11 -2.96
N ALA A 26 7.27 -10.48 -4.03
CA ALA A 26 6.44 -9.62 -4.88
C ALA A 26 5.29 -10.37 -5.55
N VAL A 27 5.52 -11.58 -6.06
CA VAL A 27 4.46 -12.41 -6.66
C VAL A 27 3.42 -12.81 -5.63
N LEU A 28 3.84 -13.21 -4.42
CA LEU A 28 2.91 -13.55 -3.34
C LEU A 28 2.09 -12.35 -2.89
N ALA A 29 2.70 -11.17 -2.76
CA ALA A 29 1.99 -9.93 -2.49
C ALA A 29 0.97 -9.60 -3.59
N LEU A 30 1.36 -9.79 -4.87
CA LEU A 30 0.47 -9.55 -6.01
C LEU A 30 -0.72 -10.48 -6.03
N LEU A 31 -0.49 -11.78 -5.84
CA LEU A 31 -1.58 -12.74 -5.73
C LEU A 31 -2.47 -12.41 -4.53
N PHE A 32 -1.89 -12.06 -3.38
CA PHE A 32 -2.66 -11.65 -2.20
C PHE A 32 -3.57 -10.45 -2.50
N SER A 33 -3.06 -9.38 -3.12
CA SER A 33 -3.87 -8.23 -3.50
C SER A 33 -4.90 -8.56 -4.58
N LEU A 34 -4.55 -9.34 -5.61
CA LEU A 34 -5.50 -9.70 -6.66
C LEU A 34 -6.65 -10.58 -6.16
N LEU A 35 -6.39 -11.44 -5.17
CA LEU A 35 -7.42 -12.33 -4.63
C LEU A 35 -8.32 -11.63 -3.60
N PHE A 36 -7.80 -10.64 -2.86
CA PHE A 36 -8.46 -10.15 -1.65
C PHE A 36 -8.65 -8.62 -1.55
N SER A 37 -8.20 -7.84 -2.55
CA SER A 37 -8.30 -6.36 -2.51
C SER A 37 -9.71 -5.80 -2.75
N VAL A 38 -10.62 -6.58 -3.34
CA VAL A 38 -11.98 -6.10 -3.67
C VAL A 38 -12.92 -6.44 -2.51
N PRO A 39 -13.44 -5.44 -1.77
CA PRO A 39 -14.45 -5.68 -0.75
C PRO A 39 -15.80 -6.05 -1.37
N ASP A 40 -16.62 -6.77 -0.61
CA ASP A 40 -18.02 -7.02 -0.99
C ASP A 40 -18.80 -5.69 -1.06
N PRO A 41 -19.78 -5.55 -1.97
CA PRO A 41 -20.55 -4.32 -2.11
C PRO A 41 -21.17 -3.85 -0.78
N GLY A 42 -20.77 -2.68 -0.31
CA GLY A 42 -21.28 -2.07 0.93
C GLY A 42 -20.57 -2.54 2.21
N GLN A 43 -19.53 -3.37 2.12
CA GLN A 43 -18.70 -3.75 3.26
C GLN A 43 -17.32 -3.09 3.20
N SER A 44 -16.71 -2.86 4.37
CA SER A 44 -15.29 -2.49 4.46
C SER A 44 -14.39 -3.68 4.14
N ARG A 45 -13.14 -3.41 3.75
CA ARG A 45 -12.13 -4.47 3.63
C ARG A 45 -11.88 -5.10 5.01
N PRO A 46 -11.71 -6.43 5.09
CA PRO A 46 -11.38 -7.08 6.36
C PRO A 46 -10.01 -6.65 6.90
N ASP A 47 -9.89 -6.44 8.22
CA ASP A 47 -8.63 -5.99 8.84
C ASP A 47 -7.44 -6.93 8.57
N TRP A 48 -7.68 -8.24 8.49
CA TRP A 48 -6.63 -9.22 8.22
C TRP A 48 -5.98 -8.99 6.84
N TYR A 49 -6.72 -8.44 5.88
CA TYR A 49 -6.20 -8.11 4.57
C TYR A 49 -5.25 -6.90 4.68
N SER A 50 -5.66 -5.84 5.38
CA SER A 50 -4.82 -4.67 5.65
C SER A 50 -3.55 -5.04 6.41
N TYR A 51 -3.64 -5.91 7.44
CA TYR A 51 -2.45 -6.43 8.12
C TYR A 51 -1.54 -7.24 7.17
N GLY A 52 -2.14 -8.02 6.26
CA GLY A 52 -1.41 -8.80 5.28
C GLY A 52 -0.63 -7.92 4.29
N THR A 53 -1.25 -6.88 3.73
CA THR A 53 -0.58 -5.94 2.83
C THR A 53 0.57 -5.22 3.53
N SER A 54 0.32 -4.71 4.75
CA SER A 54 1.37 -4.05 5.54
C SER A 54 2.51 -4.99 5.93
N MET A 55 2.23 -6.28 6.16
CA MET A 55 3.28 -7.27 6.43
C MET A 55 4.17 -7.48 5.21
N PHE A 56 3.61 -7.61 4.00
CA PHE A 56 4.40 -7.75 2.77
C PHE A 56 5.29 -6.53 2.55
N GLU A 57 4.72 -5.34 2.73
CA GLU A 57 5.44 -4.08 2.59
C GLU A 57 6.58 -3.96 3.61
N ALA A 58 6.29 -4.17 4.90
CA ALA A 58 7.30 -4.13 5.95
C ALA A 58 8.44 -5.12 5.68
N VAL A 59 8.12 -6.37 5.33
CA VAL A 59 9.13 -7.40 5.01
C VAL A 59 10.00 -6.96 3.83
N ALA A 60 9.42 -6.40 2.78
CA ALA A 60 10.16 -5.89 1.62
C ALA A 60 11.14 -4.77 2.02
N PHE A 61 10.68 -3.77 2.76
CA PHE A 61 11.52 -2.64 3.16
C PHE A 61 12.59 -3.01 4.19
N PHE A 62 12.29 -3.87 5.17
CA PHE A 62 13.32 -4.35 6.12
C PHE A 62 14.36 -5.23 5.44
N THR A 63 13.96 -6.07 4.48
CA THR A 63 14.91 -6.88 3.69
C THR A 63 15.79 -5.98 2.84
N ALA A 64 15.22 -4.98 2.17
CA ALA A 64 15.97 -3.98 1.41
C ALA A 64 16.96 -3.22 2.30
N ALA A 65 16.53 -2.77 3.48
CA ALA A 65 17.39 -2.09 4.46
C ALA A 65 18.57 -2.97 4.87
N MET A 66 18.32 -4.24 5.21
CA MET A 66 19.36 -5.20 5.57
C MET A 66 20.38 -5.40 4.44
N LEU A 67 19.93 -5.55 3.19
CA LEU A 67 20.80 -5.70 2.03
C LEU A 67 21.61 -4.42 1.74
N CYS A 68 21.01 -3.26 1.95
CA CYS A 68 21.70 -1.97 1.85
C CYS A 68 22.78 -1.82 2.94
N PHE A 69 22.49 -2.18 4.19
CA PHE A 69 23.48 -2.14 5.27
C PHE A 69 24.62 -3.14 5.06
N ARG A 70 24.34 -4.31 4.46
CA ARG A 70 25.40 -5.22 3.99
C ARG A 70 26.32 -4.53 2.99
N ASN A 71 25.77 -3.77 2.05
CA ASN A 71 26.55 -3.04 1.06
C ASN A 71 27.35 -1.89 1.69
N TRP A 72 26.76 -1.16 2.64
CA TRP A 72 27.44 -0.12 3.41
C TRP A 72 28.64 -0.65 4.19
N ASN A 73 28.53 -1.85 4.78
CA ASN A 73 29.61 -2.50 5.50
C ASN A 73 30.69 -3.08 4.59
N SER A 74 30.45 -3.17 3.27
CA SER A 74 31.43 -3.66 2.32
C SER A 74 32.43 -2.56 1.91
N PRO A 75 33.74 -2.72 2.18
CA PRO A 75 34.75 -1.75 1.73
C PRO A 75 34.99 -1.76 0.22
N GLN A 76 34.39 -2.73 -0.50
CA GLN A 76 34.61 -2.96 -1.93
C GLN A 76 33.43 -2.51 -2.80
N ILE A 77 32.39 -1.92 -2.19
CA ILE A 77 31.18 -1.52 -2.90
C ILE A 77 31.48 -0.40 -3.89
N VAL A 78 31.13 -0.59 -5.16
CA VAL A 78 31.60 0.31 -6.24
C VAL A 78 30.89 1.66 -6.24
N SER A 79 29.58 1.68 -5.95
CA SER A 79 28.82 2.92 -5.83
C SER A 79 29.17 3.74 -4.59
N GLY A 80 29.97 3.20 -3.66
CA GLY A 80 30.42 3.88 -2.46
C GLY A 80 29.54 3.61 -1.23
N ARG A 81 30.16 3.60 -0.04
CA ARG A 81 29.51 3.22 1.22
C ARG A 81 28.42 4.21 1.64
N ARG A 82 28.63 5.50 1.36
CA ARG A 82 27.68 6.58 1.73
C ARG A 82 26.33 6.44 1.02
N VAL A 83 26.34 6.03 -0.24
CA VAL A 83 25.14 5.76 -1.05
C VAL A 83 24.25 4.74 -0.34
N TRP A 84 24.83 3.58 -0.02
CA TRP A 84 24.09 2.46 0.58
C TRP A 84 23.70 2.70 2.04
N LEU A 85 24.44 3.54 2.77
CA LEU A 85 24.00 4.00 4.09
C LEU A 85 22.75 4.87 3.98
N GLY A 86 22.74 5.85 3.08
CA GLY A 86 21.57 6.72 2.85
C GLY A 86 20.34 5.93 2.41
N ILE A 87 20.48 5.11 1.35
CA ILE A 87 19.39 4.26 0.88
C ILE A 87 18.93 3.30 1.98
N GLY A 88 19.85 2.64 2.69
CA GLY A 88 19.51 1.69 3.76
C GLY A 88 18.79 2.33 4.94
N LEU A 89 19.20 3.53 5.37
CA LEU A 89 18.48 4.30 6.39
C LEU A 89 17.10 4.71 5.90
N GLY A 90 16.98 5.12 4.63
CA GLY A 90 15.69 5.42 4.01
C GLY A 90 14.73 4.22 4.10
N MET A 91 15.17 3.04 3.63
CA MET A 91 14.35 1.83 3.67
C MET A 91 13.99 1.40 5.10
N LEU A 92 14.92 1.57 6.06
CA LEU A 92 14.67 1.25 7.47
C LEU A 92 13.59 2.16 8.06
N PHE A 93 13.72 3.48 7.87
CA PHE A 93 12.74 4.43 8.38
C PHE A 93 11.38 4.20 7.73
N TYR A 94 11.33 3.91 6.44
CA TYR A 94 10.08 3.60 5.75
C TYR A 94 9.40 2.38 6.37
N GLY A 95 10.14 1.28 6.57
CA GLY A 95 9.60 0.07 7.20
C GLY A 95 9.08 0.30 8.63
N ILE A 96 9.75 1.14 9.43
CA ILE A 96 9.27 1.52 10.77
C ILE A 96 8.01 2.39 10.66
N GLY A 97 8.00 3.36 9.75
CA GLY A 97 6.84 4.20 9.45
C GLY A 97 5.62 3.37 9.08
N THR A 98 5.81 2.35 8.23
CA THR A 98 4.77 1.39 7.82
C THR A 98 4.15 0.67 9.03
N ILE A 99 4.99 0.17 9.95
CA ILE A 99 4.49 -0.50 11.17
C ILE A 99 3.65 0.46 12.02
N LEU A 100 4.15 1.69 12.24
CA LEU A 100 3.47 2.68 13.07
C LEU A 100 2.16 3.16 12.42
N PHE A 101 2.17 3.38 11.11
CA PHE A 101 1.00 3.74 10.34
C PHE A 101 -0.05 2.64 10.40
N THR A 102 0.33 1.37 10.17
CA THR A 102 -0.58 0.22 10.27
C THR A 102 -1.15 0.04 11.67
N PHE A 103 -0.34 0.26 12.71
CA PHE A 103 -0.84 0.24 14.08
C PHE A 103 -1.88 1.35 14.31
N TRP A 104 -1.67 2.54 13.76
CA TRP A 104 -2.61 3.64 13.92
C TRP A 104 -3.90 3.44 13.12
N GLU A 105 -3.77 3.12 11.84
CA GLU A 105 -4.90 2.98 10.93
C GLU A 105 -5.68 1.70 11.19
N THR A 106 -5.00 0.54 11.19
CA THR A 106 -5.68 -0.76 11.23
C THR A 106 -5.96 -1.23 12.67
N TYR A 107 -5.02 -1.06 13.59
CA TYR A 107 -5.22 -1.56 14.96
C TYR A 107 -6.06 -0.61 15.82
N LEU A 108 -5.85 0.71 15.70
CA LEU A 108 -6.67 1.69 16.42
C LEU A 108 -7.92 2.11 15.63
N GLY A 109 -8.03 1.78 14.34
CA GLY A 109 -9.17 2.15 13.50
C GLY A 109 -9.27 3.66 13.26
N ARG A 110 -8.13 4.37 13.23
CA ARG A 110 -8.08 5.84 13.19
C ARG A 110 -7.59 6.36 11.85
N GLU A 111 -8.38 7.23 11.24
CA GLU A 111 -7.98 8.04 10.09
C GLU A 111 -7.32 9.34 10.55
N ALA A 112 -6.12 9.25 11.12
CA ALA A 112 -5.39 10.43 11.58
C ALA A 112 -4.94 11.31 10.41
N ALA A 113 -5.15 12.63 10.53
CA ALA A 113 -4.63 13.59 9.55
C ALA A 113 -3.10 13.55 9.44
N VAL A 114 -2.43 13.28 10.56
CA VAL A 114 -0.99 13.03 10.68
C VAL A 114 -0.79 11.94 11.71
N SER A 115 -0.08 10.88 11.33
CA SER A 115 0.23 9.72 12.16
C SER A 115 1.64 9.82 12.75
N PRO A 116 1.95 9.08 13.83
CA PRO A 116 3.34 8.92 14.27
C PRO A 116 4.27 8.32 13.20
N GLY A 117 3.71 7.59 12.21
CA GLY A 117 4.47 7.06 11.07
C GLY A 117 5.10 8.16 10.21
N ASP A 118 4.46 9.33 10.12
CA ASP A 118 4.96 10.47 9.32
C ASP A 118 6.34 10.96 9.78
N PHE A 119 6.64 10.85 11.09
CA PHE A 119 7.97 11.17 11.62
C PHE A 119 9.08 10.23 11.14
N PHE A 120 8.71 9.08 10.58
CA PHE A 120 9.62 8.11 9.98
C PHE A 120 9.61 8.20 8.45
N PHE A 121 8.48 8.54 7.84
CA PHE A 121 8.42 8.80 6.40
C PHE A 121 9.23 10.04 6.01
N VAL A 122 9.19 11.15 6.76
CA VAL A 122 9.99 12.35 6.44
C VAL A 122 11.51 12.05 6.37
N PRO A 123 12.14 11.41 7.39
CA PRO A 123 13.53 10.96 7.28
C PRO A 123 13.79 10.00 6.11
N THR A 124 12.81 9.16 5.72
CA THR A 124 12.96 8.29 4.55
C THR A 124 13.34 9.10 3.33
N TYR A 125 12.56 10.12 2.99
CA TYR A 125 12.81 10.98 1.84
C TYR A 125 14.18 11.65 1.91
N ILE A 126 14.56 12.14 3.10
CA ILE A 126 15.85 12.82 3.32
C ILE A 126 17.02 11.85 3.07
N PHE A 127 17.01 10.68 3.71
CA PHE A 127 18.11 9.72 3.62
C PHE A 127 18.18 9.03 2.26
N LEU A 128 17.02 8.71 1.67
CA LEU A 128 16.94 8.12 0.34
C LEU A 128 17.48 9.10 -0.71
N SER A 129 17.02 10.35 -0.69
CA SER A 129 17.51 11.41 -1.58
C SER A 129 19.01 11.62 -1.41
N TRP A 130 19.50 11.71 -0.16
CA TRP A 130 20.92 11.82 0.13
C TRP A 130 21.73 10.66 -0.44
N GLY A 131 21.26 9.42 -0.25
CA GLY A 131 21.91 8.22 -0.77
C GLY A 131 22.00 8.24 -2.30
N MET A 132 20.91 8.62 -2.98
CA MET A 132 20.87 8.71 -4.44
C MET A 132 21.73 9.86 -4.99
N ILE A 133 21.73 11.03 -4.34
CA ILE A 133 22.60 12.16 -4.71
C ILE A 133 24.08 11.78 -4.59
N MET A 134 24.44 11.09 -3.51
CA MET A 134 25.81 10.61 -3.31
C MET A 134 26.31 9.64 -4.39
N ALA A 135 25.41 9.04 -5.17
CA ALA A 135 25.79 8.15 -6.26
C ALA A 135 26.43 8.89 -7.44
N PHE A 136 26.15 10.20 -7.57
CA PHE A 136 26.68 11.03 -8.64
C PHE A 136 27.38 12.30 -8.15
N ALA A 137 27.36 12.65 -6.86
CA ALA A 137 27.98 13.87 -6.33
C ALA A 137 29.45 14.04 -6.76
N ASP A 138 30.22 12.93 -6.78
CA ASP A 138 31.63 12.94 -7.19
C ASP A 138 31.84 12.59 -8.68
N ARG A 139 30.76 12.41 -9.45
CA ARG A 139 30.79 11.98 -10.85
C ARG A 139 30.23 13.08 -11.74
N ARG A 140 30.95 13.45 -12.79
CA ARG A 140 30.40 14.36 -13.83
C ARG A 140 29.31 13.62 -14.59
N LEU A 141 28.06 14.01 -14.38
CA LEU A 141 26.92 13.52 -15.16
C LEU A 141 27.00 14.11 -16.57
N ASN A 142 27.57 13.35 -17.50
CA ASN A 142 27.60 13.72 -18.92
C ASN A 142 26.33 13.17 -19.59
N LEU A 143 25.20 13.82 -19.35
CA LEU A 143 23.95 13.52 -20.02
C LEU A 143 23.90 14.28 -21.35
N ASP A 144 23.48 13.61 -22.41
CA ASP A 144 23.21 14.25 -23.69
C ASP A 144 22.01 15.20 -23.57
N LEU A 145 21.94 16.21 -24.43
CA LEU A 145 20.83 17.19 -24.43
C LEU A 145 19.45 16.52 -24.51
N TRP A 146 19.34 15.42 -25.26
CA TRP A 146 18.12 14.61 -25.33
C TRP A 146 17.77 13.92 -24.03
N GLN A 147 18.76 13.46 -23.27
CA GLN A 147 18.53 12.87 -21.96
C GLN A 147 18.05 13.93 -20.96
N TRP A 148 18.62 15.13 -21.01
CA TRP A 148 18.11 16.28 -20.25
C TRP A 148 16.68 16.66 -20.65
N ALA A 149 16.32 16.59 -21.93
CA ALA A 149 14.96 16.82 -22.38
C ALA A 149 13.98 15.79 -21.80
N ILE A 150 14.37 14.51 -21.72
CA ILE A 150 13.57 13.46 -21.07
C ILE A 150 13.38 13.75 -19.57
N VAL A 151 14.46 14.09 -18.85
CA VAL A 151 14.38 14.45 -17.42
C VAL A 151 13.46 15.66 -17.22
N GLY A 152 13.61 16.69 -18.05
CA GLY A 152 12.77 17.89 -18.00
C GLY A 152 11.29 17.61 -18.29
N LEU A 153 10.99 16.73 -19.26
CA LEU A 153 9.63 16.33 -19.57
C LEU A 153 8.98 15.56 -18.42
N ILE A 154 9.68 14.58 -17.83
CA ILE A 154 9.19 13.83 -16.68
C ILE A 154 8.97 14.76 -15.49
N ALA A 155 9.92 15.65 -15.20
CA ALA A 155 9.77 16.66 -14.15
C ALA A 155 8.53 17.52 -14.37
N ALA A 156 8.32 18.03 -15.59
CA ALA A 156 7.18 18.88 -15.91
C ALA A 156 5.85 18.15 -15.76
N ILE A 157 5.74 16.92 -16.25
CA ILE A 157 4.52 16.10 -16.12
C ILE A 157 4.22 15.81 -14.64
N SER A 158 5.23 15.39 -13.89
CA SER A 158 5.06 15.05 -12.46
C SER A 158 4.71 16.26 -11.61
N ILE A 159 5.31 17.43 -11.87
CA ILE A 159 4.95 18.69 -11.21
C ILE A 159 3.53 19.11 -11.58
N ALA A 160 3.14 19.02 -12.85
CA ALA A 160 1.79 19.36 -13.29
C ALA A 160 0.74 18.47 -12.63
N PHE A 161 1.00 17.16 -12.57
CA PHE A 161 0.13 16.19 -11.91
C PHE A 161 0.03 16.43 -10.40
N ALA A 162 1.15 16.64 -9.72
CA ALA A 162 1.23 17.02 -8.31
C ALA A 162 0.45 18.31 -8.00
N THR A 163 0.63 19.33 -8.84
CA THR A 163 -0.06 20.63 -8.70
C THR A 163 -1.56 20.45 -8.89
N TRP A 164 -1.97 19.66 -9.88
CA TRP A 164 -3.38 19.34 -10.09
C TRP A 164 -3.97 18.61 -8.88
N LEU A 165 -3.33 17.56 -8.35
CA LEU A 165 -3.80 16.87 -7.15
C LEU A 165 -3.91 17.78 -5.93
N THR A 166 -3.00 18.74 -5.80
CA THR A 166 -3.00 19.68 -4.67
C THR A 166 -4.10 20.75 -4.79
N LEU A 167 -4.45 21.15 -6.02
CA LEU A 167 -5.45 22.18 -6.29
C LEU A 167 -6.85 21.64 -6.59
N ALA A 168 -6.97 20.36 -6.96
CA ALA A 168 -8.24 19.73 -7.29
C ALA A 168 -9.20 19.81 -6.09
N THR A 169 -10.35 20.46 -6.30
CA THR A 169 -11.35 20.72 -5.27
C THR A 169 -12.11 19.45 -4.87
N ASN A 170 -12.51 19.41 -3.59
CA ASN A 170 -13.06 18.26 -2.83
C ASN A 170 -14.43 17.71 -3.28
N ALA A 171 -14.71 17.60 -4.58
CA ALA A 171 -15.85 16.78 -5.01
C ALA A 171 -15.44 15.31 -4.89
N LYS A 172 -15.54 14.76 -3.68
CA LYS A 172 -15.18 13.37 -3.43
C LYS A 172 -16.10 12.45 -4.26
N LEU A 173 -15.49 11.50 -4.94
CA LEU A 173 -16.14 10.48 -5.74
C LEU A 173 -16.44 9.24 -4.88
N PRO A 174 -17.54 8.52 -5.16
CA PRO A 174 -17.79 7.23 -4.53
C PRO A 174 -16.69 6.23 -4.89
N THR A 175 -16.10 5.58 -3.88
CA THR A 175 -14.97 4.62 -4.00
C THR A 175 -15.25 3.44 -4.95
N GLN A 176 -16.51 3.11 -5.23
CA GLN A 176 -16.89 2.00 -6.11
C GLN A 176 -16.63 2.23 -7.61
N SER A 177 -16.23 3.43 -8.04
CA SER A 177 -16.31 3.79 -9.47
C SER A 177 -15.03 3.59 -10.30
N LEU A 178 -13.86 3.27 -9.71
CA LEU A 178 -12.58 3.41 -10.44
C LEU A 178 -11.85 2.11 -10.82
N LEU A 179 -12.14 0.99 -10.17
CA LEU A 179 -11.58 -0.32 -10.51
C LEU A 179 -12.73 -1.33 -10.38
N GLY A 180 -13.33 -1.71 -11.51
CA GLY A 180 -14.66 -2.32 -11.59
C GLY A 180 -14.90 -3.64 -10.83
N GLU A 181 -16.15 -4.10 -10.93
CA GLU A 181 -16.66 -5.31 -10.27
C GLU A 181 -15.73 -6.53 -10.42
N PRO A 182 -15.63 -7.36 -9.36
CA PRO A 182 -14.68 -8.47 -9.33
C PRO A 182 -14.98 -9.50 -10.43
N ALA A 183 -13.93 -10.17 -10.94
CA ALA A 183 -14.07 -11.26 -11.90
C ALA A 183 -14.95 -12.42 -11.39
N ILE A 184 -15.09 -12.57 -10.07
CA ILE A 184 -15.98 -13.56 -9.44
C ILE A 184 -17.47 -13.19 -9.56
N ALA A 185 -17.79 -11.89 -9.72
CA ALA A 185 -19.16 -11.42 -9.96
C ALA A 185 -19.64 -11.75 -11.38
N GLN A 186 -18.75 -11.99 -12.34
CA GLN A 186 -19.11 -12.37 -13.71
C GLN A 186 -19.65 -13.81 -13.83
N THR A 187 -19.51 -14.63 -12.79
CA THR A 187 -20.03 -16.01 -12.76
C THR A 187 -21.28 -16.20 -11.88
N ALA A 188 -21.76 -15.14 -11.22
CA ALA A 188 -23.01 -15.22 -10.46
C ALA A 188 -24.21 -15.05 -11.41
N PRO A 189 -25.24 -15.93 -11.38
CA PRO A 189 -26.47 -15.73 -12.12
C PRO A 189 -27.14 -14.42 -11.68
N ALA A 190 -27.46 -13.55 -12.63
CA ALA A 190 -28.13 -12.29 -12.39
C ALA A 190 -29.41 -12.49 -11.54
N GLN A 191 -29.42 -11.96 -10.32
CA GLN A 191 -30.64 -11.88 -9.52
C GLN A 191 -31.50 -10.75 -10.08
N THR A 192 -32.50 -11.09 -10.88
CA THR A 192 -33.59 -10.17 -11.25
C THR A 192 -34.35 -9.76 -10.01
N ALA A 193 -34.30 -8.47 -9.66
CA ALA A 193 -35.13 -7.87 -8.63
C ALA A 193 -36.64 -7.95 -9.00
N PRO A 194 -37.56 -8.10 -8.03
CA PRO A 194 -38.99 -8.15 -8.32
C PRO A 194 -39.52 -6.77 -8.74
N ALA A 195 -40.25 -6.74 -9.86
CA ALA A 195 -40.93 -5.54 -10.34
C ALA A 195 -41.99 -5.06 -9.31
N GLN A 196 -41.83 -3.84 -8.80
CA GLN A 196 -42.88 -3.12 -8.09
C GLN A 196 -43.91 -2.62 -9.12
N ILE A 197 -45.13 -3.16 -9.06
CA ILE A 197 -46.26 -2.69 -9.85
C ILE A 197 -46.99 -1.60 -9.04
N ALA A 198 -46.99 -0.38 -9.56
CA ALA A 198 -47.80 0.73 -9.06
C ALA A 198 -49.29 0.54 -9.42
N PRO A 199 -50.28 0.89 -8.56
CA PRO A 199 -51.70 0.73 -8.89
C PRO A 199 -52.19 1.85 -9.81
N ALA A 200 -52.77 1.48 -10.95
CA ALA A 200 -53.48 2.39 -11.84
C ALA A 200 -54.90 2.69 -11.32
N GLN A 201 -55.25 3.98 -11.24
CA GLN A 201 -56.59 4.49 -10.99
C GLN A 201 -57.42 4.47 -12.28
N ILE A 202 -58.64 3.89 -12.25
CA ILE A 202 -59.74 4.23 -13.19
C ILE A 202 -61.08 4.15 -12.42
N ALA A 203 -61.87 5.22 -12.52
CA ALA A 203 -63.26 5.34 -12.08
C ALA A 203 -64.22 5.37 -13.32
N PRO A 204 -65.54 5.54 -13.19
CA PRO A 204 -66.55 4.53 -12.85
C PRO A 204 -67.65 4.38 -13.94
N THR A 205 -68.34 3.23 -14.04
CA THR A 205 -69.68 3.14 -14.69
C THR A 205 -70.56 2.03 -14.07
N LYS A 206 -71.88 2.23 -14.12
CA LYS A 206 -73.01 1.70 -13.32
C LYS A 206 -73.97 0.88 -14.25
N PRO A 207 -75.05 0.17 -13.82
CA PRO A 207 -75.25 -0.91 -12.81
C PRO A 207 -76.01 -2.20 -13.31
N ALA A 208 -75.95 -3.25 -12.47
CA ALA A 208 -77.02 -4.23 -12.07
C ALA A 208 -77.50 -5.36 -13.01
N PRO A 209 -78.16 -6.47 -12.51
CA PRO A 209 -78.40 -6.91 -11.11
C PRO A 209 -78.21 -8.43 -10.79
N ARG A 210 -78.28 -8.73 -9.47
CA ARG A 210 -78.72 -9.99 -8.77
C ARG A 210 -77.71 -11.16 -8.69
N ALA A 211 -77.55 -11.89 -7.57
CA ALA A 211 -78.38 -12.06 -6.37
C ALA A 211 -77.56 -12.63 -5.17
N THR A 212 -78.01 -12.29 -3.94
CA THR A 212 -78.12 -13.14 -2.70
C THR A 212 -76.87 -13.87 -2.16
N THR A 213 -76.53 -13.98 -0.86
CA THR A 213 -77.06 -13.60 0.47
C THR A 213 -75.96 -13.97 1.47
N ALA A 214 -75.84 -13.22 2.57
CA ALA A 214 -74.98 -13.50 3.76
C ALA A 214 -75.45 -14.77 4.55
N PRO A 215 -74.97 -15.10 5.78
CA PRO A 215 -73.87 -14.58 6.59
C PRO A 215 -72.99 -15.66 7.32
N ALA A 216 -71.91 -15.25 7.99
CA ALA A 216 -71.29 -15.95 9.14
C ALA A 216 -72.23 -15.87 10.39
N PRO A 217 -71.93 -16.32 11.64
CA PRO A 217 -70.75 -17.01 12.23
C PRO A 217 -71.12 -18.14 13.25
N LYS A 218 -70.15 -18.83 13.88
CA LYS A 218 -70.05 -19.08 15.36
C LYS A 218 -68.91 -20.07 15.77
N PRO A 219 -68.47 -20.07 17.06
CA PRO A 219 -67.13 -20.48 17.51
C PRO A 219 -67.05 -21.70 18.46
N SER A 220 -65.80 -22.05 18.84
CA SER A 220 -65.33 -22.80 20.05
C SER A 220 -65.40 -24.34 20.01
N PRO A 221 -64.59 -25.11 20.79
CA PRO A 221 -63.91 -24.73 22.03
C PRO A 221 -62.45 -25.21 22.28
N VAL A 222 -61.94 -24.62 23.36
CA VAL A 222 -60.72 -24.84 24.15
C VAL A 222 -60.55 -26.29 24.64
N ILE A 223 -59.31 -26.80 24.61
CA ILE A 223 -58.84 -27.86 25.53
C ILE A 223 -57.58 -27.34 26.24
N ASN A 224 -57.68 -27.22 27.56
CA ASN A 224 -56.56 -26.99 28.48
C ASN A 224 -55.88 -28.32 28.82
N ALA A 225 -54.56 -28.37 28.72
CA ALA A 225 -53.71 -29.26 29.53
C ALA A 225 -52.42 -28.51 29.89
N THR A 226 -52.17 -28.40 31.20
CA THR A 226 -51.07 -27.72 31.90
C THR A 226 -50.14 -28.81 32.48
N PRO A 227 -48.92 -28.54 33.01
CA PRO A 227 -47.78 -27.75 32.56
C PRO A 227 -46.50 -28.61 32.40
N ALA A 228 -45.61 -28.28 31.45
CA ALA A 228 -44.23 -28.76 31.46
C ALA A 228 -43.29 -27.65 31.95
N ALA A 229 -42.38 -28.02 32.85
CA ALA A 229 -41.40 -27.18 33.53
C ALA A 229 -40.48 -26.40 32.56
N PRO A 230 -39.95 -25.23 32.98
CA PRO A 230 -39.33 -24.26 32.10
C PRO A 230 -37.96 -24.72 31.59
N LYS A 231 -37.80 -24.71 30.26
CA LYS A 231 -36.50 -24.79 29.60
C LYS A 231 -35.87 -23.39 29.61
N PRO A 232 -34.55 -23.23 29.85
CA PRO A 232 -33.93 -21.91 29.95
C PRO A 232 -34.08 -21.15 28.64
N THR A 233 -34.72 -19.97 28.74
CA THR A 233 -34.77 -18.94 27.71
C THR A 233 -33.35 -18.62 27.26
N ALA A 234 -33.07 -18.87 25.98
CA ALA A 234 -31.90 -18.34 25.31
C ALA A 234 -31.88 -16.83 25.52
N ALA A 235 -30.79 -16.33 26.11
CA ALA A 235 -30.54 -14.91 26.29
C ALA A 235 -30.76 -14.18 24.95
N PRO A 236 -31.34 -12.97 24.94
CA PRO A 236 -31.34 -12.14 23.76
C PRO A 236 -29.89 -11.96 23.34
N THR A 237 -29.55 -12.43 22.14
CA THR A 237 -28.33 -12.04 21.46
C THR A 237 -28.34 -10.52 21.43
N GLU A 238 -27.47 -9.90 22.24
CA GLU A 238 -27.13 -8.49 22.11
C GLU A 238 -26.73 -8.29 20.66
N SER A 239 -27.64 -7.68 19.90
CA SER A 239 -27.32 -6.93 18.71
C SER A 239 -26.26 -5.92 19.11
N LYS A 240 -25.00 -6.27 18.86
CA LYS A 240 -23.86 -5.35 18.87
C LYS A 240 -24.17 -4.29 17.83
N GLN A 241 -24.83 -3.22 18.28
CA GLN A 241 -25.00 -2.01 17.50
C GLN A 241 -23.60 -1.54 17.13
N GLU A 242 -23.34 -1.42 15.83
CA GLU A 242 -22.17 -0.72 15.30
C GLU A 242 -22.23 0.72 15.79
N GLN A 243 -21.48 0.96 16.86
CA GLN A 243 -21.24 2.28 17.41
C GLN A 243 -20.22 2.97 16.50
N PRO A 244 -20.39 4.26 16.14
CA PRO A 244 -19.45 4.96 15.26
C PRO A 244 -18.06 4.97 15.89
N ALA A 245 -17.03 4.67 15.09
CA ALA A 245 -15.64 4.51 15.48
C ALA A 245 -14.95 5.75 16.13
N GLU A 246 -15.70 6.81 16.43
CA GLU A 246 -15.18 8.03 17.04
C GLU A 246 -15.03 7.95 18.57
N GLU A 247 -15.74 7.06 19.26
CA GLU A 247 -15.87 7.13 20.74
C GLU A 247 -14.93 6.20 21.55
N SER A 248 -14.17 5.29 20.92
CA SER A 248 -13.39 4.26 21.65
C SER A 248 -11.88 4.45 21.71
N ALA A 249 -11.32 5.55 21.17
CA ALA A 249 -9.88 5.74 21.15
C ALA A 249 -9.34 6.13 22.54
N PRO A 250 -8.21 5.56 23.00
CA PRO A 250 -7.57 6.01 24.24
C PRO A 250 -7.25 7.51 24.19
N ALA A 251 -7.44 8.22 25.31
CA ALA A 251 -7.27 9.68 25.36
C ALA A 251 -5.89 10.18 24.88
N TRP A 252 -4.84 9.38 25.05
CA TRP A 252 -3.50 9.73 24.57
C TRP A 252 -3.39 9.73 23.04
N VAL A 253 -4.18 8.90 22.33
CA VAL A 253 -4.22 8.82 20.86
C VAL A 253 -4.82 10.11 20.31
N VAL A 254 -5.97 10.52 20.83
CA VAL A 254 -6.64 11.77 20.45
C VAL A 254 -5.74 12.97 20.72
N LEU A 255 -5.07 13.00 21.87
CA LEU A 255 -4.13 14.07 22.20
C LEU A 255 -3.00 14.17 21.17
N ILE A 256 -2.41 13.05 20.76
CA ILE A 256 -1.37 13.04 19.75
C ILE A 256 -1.91 13.56 18.41
N GLU A 257 -3.05 13.07 17.94
CA GLU A 257 -3.65 13.53 16.67
C GLU A 257 -3.89 15.04 16.66
N THR A 258 -4.48 15.59 17.72
CA THR A 258 -4.71 17.04 17.85
C THR A 258 -3.41 17.83 17.84
N GLN A 259 -2.34 17.32 18.45
CA GLN A 259 -1.03 17.99 18.45
C GLN A 259 -0.35 17.93 17.07
N LEU A 260 -0.61 16.88 16.30
CA LEU A 260 0.03 16.66 14.99
C LEU A 260 -0.76 17.26 13.83
N GLU A 261 -2.07 17.45 13.97
CA GLU A 261 -2.96 18.00 12.93
C GLU A 261 -2.42 19.29 12.26
N PRO A 262 -1.82 20.27 12.98
CA PRO A 262 -1.27 21.48 12.36
C PRO A 262 -0.12 21.21 11.37
N LEU A 263 0.53 20.04 11.43
CA LEU A 263 1.60 19.65 10.50
C LEU A 263 1.08 19.11 9.18
N LYS A 264 -0.21 18.75 9.09
CA LYS A 264 -0.82 18.16 7.89
C LYS A 264 -0.52 18.94 6.60
N PRO A 265 -0.76 20.27 6.50
CA PRO A 265 -0.53 21.00 5.25
C PRO A 265 0.95 21.00 4.85
N PHE A 266 1.87 21.03 5.83
CA PHE A 266 3.29 20.94 5.58
C PHE A 266 3.68 19.57 5.02
N LEU A 267 3.22 18.49 5.66
CA LEU A 267 3.51 17.12 5.25
C LEU A 267 2.91 16.80 3.87
N ASP A 268 1.66 17.23 3.62
CA ASP A 268 1.00 17.08 2.32
C ASP A 268 1.84 17.68 1.18
N TYR A 269 2.38 18.89 1.38
CA TYR A 269 3.24 19.53 0.39
C TYR A 269 4.62 18.88 0.31
N PHE A 270 5.18 18.52 1.46
CA PHE A 270 6.50 17.89 1.55
C PHE A 270 6.54 16.56 0.78
N TYR A 271 5.57 15.66 0.98
CA TYR A 271 5.55 14.36 0.32
C TYR A 271 5.48 14.51 -1.19
N VAL A 272 4.52 15.31 -1.68
CA VAL A 272 4.37 15.57 -3.12
C VAL A 272 5.64 16.14 -3.74
N LEU A 273 6.29 17.11 -3.07
CA LEU A 273 7.55 17.68 -3.55
C LEU A 273 8.69 16.66 -3.53
N ALA A 274 8.79 15.87 -2.45
CA ALA A 274 9.85 14.90 -2.26
C ALA A 274 9.74 13.73 -3.25
N ASP A 275 8.53 13.29 -3.57
CA ASP A 275 8.22 12.29 -4.59
C ASP A 275 8.70 12.71 -5.97
N VAL A 276 8.31 13.92 -6.39
CA VAL A 276 8.77 14.51 -7.66
C VAL A 276 10.29 14.61 -7.67
N PHE A 277 10.90 15.05 -6.57
CA PHE A 277 12.34 15.18 -6.46
C PHE A 277 13.07 13.83 -6.59
N ILE A 278 12.61 12.80 -5.88
CA ILE A 278 13.16 11.43 -5.98
C ILE A 278 13.00 10.89 -7.40
N LEU A 279 11.85 11.11 -8.04
CA LEU A 279 11.59 10.67 -9.41
C LEU A 279 12.56 11.31 -10.42
N ILE A 280 12.84 12.60 -10.27
CA ILE A 280 13.82 13.33 -11.10
C ILE A 280 15.22 12.73 -10.91
N ILE A 281 15.64 12.50 -9.66
CA ILE A 281 16.96 11.90 -9.37
C ILE A 281 17.03 10.48 -9.94
N ALA A 282 15.98 9.67 -9.74
CA ALA A 282 15.90 8.31 -10.24
C ALA A 282 16.05 8.26 -11.77
N THR A 283 15.32 9.12 -12.48
CA THR A 283 15.38 9.24 -13.93
C THR A 283 16.76 9.68 -14.40
N THR A 284 17.34 10.67 -13.74
CA THR A 284 18.69 11.18 -14.03
C THR A 284 19.72 10.07 -13.89
N LEU A 285 19.68 9.32 -12.79
CA LEU A 285 20.59 8.20 -12.53
C LEU A 285 20.39 7.05 -13.51
N LEU A 286 19.14 6.75 -13.87
CA LEU A 286 18.80 5.72 -14.83
C LEU A 286 19.43 6.00 -16.19
N LEU A 287 19.31 7.24 -16.68
CA LEU A 287 19.88 7.66 -17.97
C LEU A 287 21.41 7.74 -17.91
N ALA A 288 21.96 8.25 -16.81
CA ALA A 288 23.40 8.37 -16.61
C ALA A 288 24.11 7.01 -16.57
N PHE A 289 23.45 5.97 -16.05
CA PHE A 289 24.03 4.64 -15.92
C PHE A 289 23.48 3.62 -16.94
N TRP A 290 22.65 4.05 -17.90
CA TRP A 290 21.88 3.17 -18.80
C TRP A 290 22.72 2.15 -19.57
N GLY A 291 23.89 2.55 -20.09
CA GLY A 291 24.80 1.71 -20.89
C GLY A 291 25.97 1.10 -20.12
N GLY A 292 26.07 1.35 -18.81
CA GLY A 292 27.21 0.91 -18.00
C GLY A 292 27.06 -0.50 -17.44
N ARG A 293 28.17 -1.07 -16.94
CA ARG A 293 28.16 -2.35 -16.19
C ARG A 293 27.33 -2.28 -14.89
N PHE A 294 27.06 -1.06 -14.41
CA PHE A 294 26.22 -0.77 -13.24
C PHE A 294 24.72 -0.64 -13.59
N SER A 295 24.38 -0.69 -14.88
CA SER A 295 23.02 -0.42 -15.38
C SER A 295 21.97 -1.29 -14.70
N GLN A 296 22.25 -2.56 -14.43
CA GLN A 296 21.26 -3.48 -13.88
C GLN A 296 20.82 -3.11 -12.45
N SER A 297 21.77 -2.81 -11.55
CA SER A 297 21.43 -2.38 -10.17
C SER A 297 20.64 -1.06 -10.20
N TRP A 298 21.14 -0.06 -10.94
CA TRP A 298 20.50 1.25 -11.00
C TRP A 298 19.16 1.26 -11.75
N ARG A 299 18.93 0.34 -12.69
CA ARG A 299 17.60 0.11 -13.29
C ARG A 299 16.59 -0.37 -12.26
N MET A 300 16.99 -1.26 -11.35
CA MET A 300 16.12 -1.73 -10.27
C MET A 300 15.84 -0.61 -9.27
N ILE A 301 16.86 0.17 -8.88
CA ILE A 301 16.70 1.33 -7.99
C ILE A 301 15.78 2.39 -8.61
N ALA A 302 15.94 2.67 -9.91
CA ALA A 302 15.04 3.59 -10.60
C ALA A 302 13.62 3.04 -10.64
N ALA A 303 13.43 1.79 -11.05
CA ALA A 303 12.11 1.15 -11.04
C ALA A 303 11.46 1.18 -9.65
N ALA A 304 12.26 1.00 -8.57
CA ALA A 304 11.77 1.13 -7.20
C ALA A 304 11.23 2.53 -6.90
N ALA A 305 11.98 3.58 -7.27
CA ALA A 305 11.55 4.96 -7.09
C ALA A 305 10.30 5.31 -7.92
N PHE A 306 10.17 4.75 -9.14
CA PHE A 306 8.94 4.89 -9.93
C PHE A 306 7.76 4.18 -9.26
N SER A 307 7.95 2.98 -8.71
CA SER A 307 6.91 2.27 -7.97
C SER A 307 6.47 3.04 -6.73
N LEU A 308 7.43 3.58 -5.96
CA LEU A 308 7.15 4.43 -4.79
C LEU A 308 6.29 5.63 -5.20
N TYR A 309 6.72 6.38 -6.22
CA TYR A 309 5.98 7.51 -6.78
C TYR A 309 4.54 7.16 -7.19
N ILE A 310 4.34 6.02 -7.87
CA ILE A 310 3.00 5.58 -8.28
C ILE A 310 2.10 5.33 -7.07
N ALA A 311 2.62 4.65 -6.05
CA ALA A 311 1.86 4.34 -4.84
C ALA A 311 1.53 5.61 -4.04
N ASP A 312 2.50 6.52 -3.87
CA ASP A 312 2.30 7.77 -3.11
C ASP A 312 1.34 8.74 -3.82
N MET A 313 1.45 8.84 -5.15
CA MET A 313 0.50 9.62 -5.94
C MET A 313 -0.91 9.03 -5.92
N TRP A 314 -1.03 7.70 -5.95
CA TRP A 314 -2.31 7.04 -5.77
C TRP A 314 -2.89 7.31 -4.38
N PHE A 315 -2.10 7.16 -3.31
CA PHE A 315 -2.54 7.42 -1.95
C PHE A 315 -3.01 8.86 -1.78
N LYS A 316 -2.25 9.83 -2.33
CA LYS A 316 -2.64 11.24 -2.32
C LYS A 316 -3.95 11.48 -3.08
N TYR A 317 -4.10 10.88 -4.26
CA TYR A 317 -5.34 10.93 -5.01
C TYR A 317 -6.51 10.33 -4.23
N ALA A 318 -6.32 9.14 -3.66
CA ALA A 318 -7.37 8.39 -2.98
C ALA A 318 -7.85 9.12 -1.71
N THR A 319 -6.94 9.65 -0.91
CA THR A 319 -7.27 10.41 0.31
C THR A 319 -7.88 11.78 0.05
N THR A 320 -7.65 12.36 -1.14
CA THR A 320 -8.22 13.67 -1.51
C THR A 320 -9.53 13.56 -2.29
N GLN A 321 -9.65 12.55 -3.15
CA GLN A 321 -10.73 12.45 -4.13
C GLN A 321 -11.74 11.34 -3.84
N LEU A 322 -11.47 10.37 -2.97
CA LEU A 322 -12.41 9.28 -2.69
C LEU A 322 -13.14 9.46 -1.36
N GLU A 323 -14.43 9.16 -1.34
CA GLU A 323 -15.22 9.06 -0.11
C GLU A 323 -14.93 7.72 0.59
N ASN A 324 -14.59 7.77 1.89
CA ASN A 324 -14.30 6.57 2.70
C ASN A 324 -13.15 5.74 2.09
N TYR A 325 -12.04 6.40 1.80
CA TYR A 325 -10.81 5.70 1.42
C TYR A 325 -10.47 4.66 2.49
N GLN A 326 -10.11 3.47 2.04
CA GLN A 326 -9.54 2.42 2.87
C GLN A 326 -8.25 1.97 2.22
N SER A 327 -7.24 1.74 3.05
CA SER A 327 -5.97 1.16 2.59
C SER A 327 -6.11 -0.26 2.07
N GLY A 328 -5.11 -0.71 1.34
CA GLY A 328 -5.06 -2.00 0.65
C GLY A 328 -5.65 -1.98 -0.75
N ALA A 329 -5.83 -0.82 -1.40
CA ALA A 329 -6.18 -0.78 -2.81
C ALA A 329 -5.11 -1.48 -3.67
N LEU A 330 -5.51 -1.99 -4.85
CA LEU A 330 -4.59 -2.75 -5.70
C LEU A 330 -3.32 -1.97 -6.08
N VAL A 331 -3.41 -0.64 -6.24
CA VAL A 331 -2.28 0.21 -6.62
C VAL A 331 -1.27 0.39 -5.47
N GLU A 332 -1.68 0.20 -4.22
CA GLU A 332 -0.79 0.31 -3.05
C GLU A 332 0.26 -0.81 -3.00
N ILE A 333 0.07 -1.88 -3.79
CA ILE A 333 1.10 -2.92 -3.94
C ILE A 333 2.44 -2.37 -4.47
N PHE A 334 2.40 -1.24 -5.17
CA PHE A 334 3.61 -0.62 -5.69
C PHE A 334 4.57 -0.17 -4.57
N TRP A 335 4.10 0.06 -3.33
CA TRP A 335 5.00 0.21 -2.17
C TRP A 335 5.79 -1.07 -1.90
N THR A 336 5.13 -2.23 -1.89
CA THR A 336 5.81 -3.52 -1.74
C THR A 336 6.81 -3.76 -2.89
N PHE A 337 6.41 -3.47 -4.13
CA PHE A 337 7.30 -3.59 -5.28
C PHE A 337 8.51 -2.67 -5.18
N SER A 338 8.35 -1.46 -4.65
CA SER A 338 9.46 -0.54 -4.37
C SER A 338 10.47 -1.18 -3.42
N GLY A 339 10.04 -1.66 -2.25
CA GLY A 339 10.92 -2.33 -1.29
C GLY A 339 11.68 -3.51 -1.91
N VAL A 340 10.98 -4.39 -2.63
CA VAL A 340 11.56 -5.53 -3.33
C VAL A 340 12.62 -5.09 -4.35
N LEU A 341 12.32 -4.09 -5.18
CA LEU A 341 13.23 -3.60 -6.22
C LEU A 341 14.47 -2.92 -5.62
N PHE A 342 14.34 -2.20 -4.51
CA PHE A 342 15.49 -1.71 -3.74
C PHE A 342 16.36 -2.86 -3.24
N GLY A 343 15.75 -3.92 -2.70
CA GLY A 343 16.45 -5.14 -2.26
C GLY A 343 17.22 -5.83 -3.40
N ILE A 344 16.58 -6.02 -4.54
CA ILE A 344 17.22 -6.59 -5.75
C ILE A 344 18.37 -5.69 -6.23
N GLY A 345 18.17 -4.37 -6.30
CA GLY A 345 19.21 -3.42 -6.67
C GLY A 345 20.43 -3.49 -5.77
N ALA A 346 20.23 -3.62 -4.46
CA ALA A 346 21.28 -3.85 -3.47
C ALA A 346 21.99 -5.20 -3.67
N ALA A 347 21.25 -6.26 -3.97
CA ALA A 347 21.82 -7.58 -4.24
C ALA A 347 22.73 -7.59 -5.48
N LEU A 348 22.27 -6.98 -6.58
CA LEU A 348 23.01 -6.91 -7.84
C LEU A 348 24.29 -6.08 -7.73
N GLU A 349 24.26 -4.93 -7.02
CA GLU A 349 25.47 -4.12 -6.83
C GLU A 349 26.54 -4.87 -6.04
N PHE A 350 26.13 -5.64 -5.04
CA PHE A 350 27.04 -6.43 -4.22
C PHE A 350 27.77 -7.50 -5.04
N ASP A 351 27.04 -8.19 -5.93
CA ASP A 351 27.62 -9.21 -6.81
C ASP A 351 28.62 -8.60 -7.80
N LEU A 352 28.23 -7.48 -8.42
CA LEU A 352 29.07 -6.71 -9.32
C LEU A 352 30.38 -6.26 -8.65
N SER A 353 30.29 -5.88 -7.38
CA SER A 353 31.44 -5.45 -6.58
C SER A 353 32.37 -6.63 -6.26
N ARG A 354 31.84 -7.83 -5.99
CA ARG A 354 32.64 -9.04 -5.75
C ARG A 354 33.32 -9.58 -7.01
N SER A 355 32.63 -9.57 -8.16
CA SER A 355 33.17 -10.10 -9.42
C SER A 355 34.46 -9.37 -9.86
N ARG A 356 34.57 -8.07 -9.55
CA ARG A 356 35.76 -7.23 -9.83
C ARG A 356 37.04 -7.76 -9.17
N ARG A 357 36.93 -8.36 -7.98
CA ARG A 357 38.07 -8.92 -7.25
C ARG A 357 38.56 -10.22 -7.89
N SER A 358 37.66 -11.09 -8.33
CA SER A 358 38.02 -12.37 -8.96
C SER A 358 38.83 -12.15 -10.25
N SER A 359 38.43 -11.17 -11.07
CA SER A 359 39.16 -10.83 -12.29
C SER A 359 40.50 -10.15 -12.01
N SER A 360 40.60 -9.31 -10.97
CA SER A 360 41.85 -8.64 -10.59
C SER A 360 42.88 -9.64 -10.02
N ARG A 361 42.45 -10.60 -9.20
CA ARG A 361 43.32 -11.63 -8.63
C ARG A 361 43.78 -12.71 -9.61
N ARG A 362 43.15 -12.83 -10.78
CA ARG A 362 43.59 -13.74 -11.86
C ARG A 362 44.65 -13.10 -12.78
N ARG A 363 44.91 -11.79 -12.64
CA ARG A 363 45.86 -11.04 -13.46
C ARG A 363 47.14 -10.63 -12.70
N ALA A 364 47.21 -10.90 -11.40
CA ALA A 364 48.40 -10.82 -10.57
C ALA A 364 48.78 -12.25 -10.18
#